data_AF-A0A7W9H8W5-F1
#
_entry.id   AF-A0A7W9H8W5-F1
#
_cell.length_a   1.000
_cell.length_b   1.000
_cell.length_c   1.000
_cell.angle_alpha   90.00
_cell.angle_beta   90.00
_cell.angle_gamma   90.00
#
_symmetry.space_group_name_H-M   'P 1'
#
loop_
_entity.id
_entity.type
_entity.pdbx_description
1 polymer ?
#
loop_
_entity_poly.entity_id
_entity_poly.type
_entity_poly.pdbx_seq_one_letter_code
_entity_poly.pdbx_strand_id
1 'polypeptide(L)'
;MREELLHTFGALHSANKQIVPSSDRPPKQLTHLGDRLRSRLESGLITHVQPPDQQARVALLQRRVEREQLAAPPEVLEYVASQVQRNVREREGALIRVTAFASLNRQQVDVRLAEVVLRDLVPDRVPTREEDVARLIIAQTADYFGVTADDVCGKERGRAT
;
A
#
# COMPACT_ATOMS: atom_id res chain seq x y z
N MET A 1 4.84 20.72 -21.92
CA MET A 1 4.62 20.17 -20.56
C MET A 1 5.64 20.63 -19.51
N ARG A 2 6.97 20.36 -19.61
CA ARG A 2 7.93 20.75 -18.53
C ARG A 2 8.12 22.26 -18.35
N GLU A 3 8.21 23.04 -19.43
CA GLU A 3 8.36 24.50 -19.35
C GLU A 3 7.09 25.21 -18.88
N GLU A 4 5.92 24.71 -19.30
CA GLU A 4 4.61 25.27 -18.89
C GLU A 4 4.36 25.12 -17.38
N LEU A 5 4.80 24.01 -16.78
CA LEU A 5 4.72 23.81 -15.32
C LEU A 5 5.63 24.82 -14.60
N LEU A 6 6.84 25.07 -15.12
CA LEU A 6 7.76 26.09 -14.60
C LEU A 6 7.16 27.50 -14.69
N HIS A 7 6.54 27.86 -15.81
CA HIS A 7 5.87 29.16 -15.96
C HIS A 7 4.68 29.32 -15.02
N THR A 8 3.85 28.28 -14.90
CA THR A 8 2.69 28.27 -13.99
C THR A 8 3.15 28.39 -12.54
N PHE A 9 4.15 27.61 -12.14
CA PHE A 9 4.74 27.68 -10.81
C PHE A 9 5.31 29.08 -10.53
N GLY A 10 6.06 29.65 -11.48
CA GLY A 10 6.64 30.98 -11.37
C GLY A 10 5.59 32.08 -11.23
N ALA A 11 4.49 32.00 -11.99
CA ALA A 11 3.38 32.95 -11.92
C ALA A 11 2.64 32.86 -10.57
N LEU A 12 2.30 31.64 -10.13
CA LEU A 12 1.63 31.41 -8.84
C LEU A 12 2.50 31.84 -7.65
N HIS A 13 3.79 31.52 -7.70
CA HIS A 13 4.75 31.92 -6.67
C HIS A 13 4.91 33.45 -6.62
N SER A 14 5.06 34.11 -7.77
CA SER A 14 5.16 35.57 -7.85
C SER A 14 3.87 36.27 -7.38
N ALA A 15 2.72 35.63 -7.57
CA ALA A 15 1.43 36.10 -7.07
C ALA A 15 1.13 35.69 -5.61
N ASN A 16 2.14 35.18 -4.88
CA ASN A 16 2.05 34.74 -3.49
C ASN A 16 0.91 33.73 -3.23
N LYS A 17 0.68 32.82 -4.18
CA LYS A 17 -0.30 31.73 -4.06
C LYS A 17 0.33 30.51 -3.41
N GLN A 18 -0.44 29.82 -2.57
CA GLN A 18 0.00 28.58 -1.94
C GLN A 18 0.08 27.46 -2.99
N ILE A 19 1.20 26.73 -3.00
CA ILE A 19 1.44 25.59 -3.90
C ILE A 19 1.78 24.38 -3.04
N VAL A 20 1.00 23.30 -3.18
CA VAL A 20 1.21 22.04 -2.44
C VAL A 20 1.41 20.89 -3.44
N PRO A 21 2.66 20.56 -3.78
CA PRO A 21 2.96 19.41 -4.62
C PRO A 21 3.05 18.12 -3.79
N SER A 22 2.67 16.99 -4.38
CA SER A 22 2.86 15.65 -3.81
C SER A 22 3.64 14.76 -4.79
N SER A 23 4.57 13.96 -4.28
CA SER A 23 5.32 12.97 -5.06
C SER A 23 5.61 11.73 -4.21
N ASP A 24 5.75 10.59 -4.89
CA ASP A 24 6.23 9.31 -4.36
C ASP A 24 7.73 9.32 -4.05
N ARG A 25 8.48 10.30 -4.57
CA ARG A 25 9.93 10.42 -4.40
C ARG A 25 10.31 11.82 -3.90
N PRO A 26 11.39 11.94 -3.12
CA PRO A 26 11.91 13.24 -2.73
C PRO A 26 12.38 14.04 -3.96
N PRO A 27 12.35 15.39 -3.91
CA PRO A 27 12.71 16.25 -5.04
C PRO A 27 14.03 15.91 -5.73
N LYS A 28 15.05 15.51 -4.96
CA LYS A 28 16.38 15.10 -5.46
C LYS A 28 16.33 13.92 -6.43
N GLN A 29 15.42 12.97 -6.20
CA GLN A 29 15.26 11.75 -6.99
C GLN A 29 14.37 11.94 -8.22
N LEU A 30 13.79 13.12 -8.42
CA LEU A 30 12.99 13.46 -9.60
C LEU A 30 13.91 13.84 -10.77
N THR A 31 14.71 12.89 -11.26
CA THR A 31 15.70 13.08 -12.33
C THR A 31 15.09 13.55 -13.65
N HIS A 32 13.80 13.27 -13.84
CA HIS A 32 13.02 13.76 -14.97
C HIS A 32 12.58 15.23 -14.81
N LEU A 33 12.83 15.90 -13.69
CA LEU A 33 12.56 17.34 -13.57
C LEU A 33 13.85 18.14 -13.80
N GLY A 34 13.74 19.27 -14.49
CA GLY A 34 14.88 20.17 -14.69
C GLY A 34 15.39 20.75 -13.37
N ASP A 35 16.68 21.04 -13.29
CA ASP A 35 17.38 21.49 -12.05
C ASP A 35 16.69 22.66 -11.36
N ARG A 36 16.19 23.62 -12.15
CA ARG A 36 15.48 24.79 -11.64
C ARG A 36 14.24 24.42 -10.85
N LEU A 37 13.45 23.45 -11.33
CA LEU A 37 12.22 23.03 -10.66
C LEU A 37 12.55 22.21 -9.39
N ARG A 38 13.57 21.36 -9.44
CA ARG A 38 14.05 20.62 -8.26
C ARG A 38 14.50 21.57 -7.14
N SER A 39 15.32 22.56 -7.47
CA SER A 39 15.78 23.57 -6.51
C SER A 39 14.61 24.34 -5.86
N ARG A 40 13.58 24.67 -6.64
CA ARG A 40 12.36 25.32 -6.12
C ARG A 40 11.57 24.44 -5.16
N LEU A 41 11.40 23.15 -5.48
CA LEU A 41 10.76 22.20 -4.59
C LEU A 41 11.55 22.01 -3.29
N GLU A 42 12.89 22.05 -3.36
CA GLU A 42 13.78 21.95 -2.20
C GLU A 42 13.78 23.19 -1.31
N SER A 43 13.49 24.37 -1.86
CA SER A 43 13.38 25.61 -1.07
C SER A 43 12.11 25.72 -0.22
N GLY A 44 11.14 24.83 -0.43
CA GLY A 44 9.87 24.81 0.31
C GLY A 44 9.89 23.92 1.56
N LEU A 45 8.73 23.79 2.22
CA LEU A 45 8.53 22.83 3.29
C LEU A 45 8.45 21.41 2.70
N ILE A 46 9.42 20.57 3.02
CA ILE A 46 9.42 19.15 2.66
C ILE A 46 8.99 18.34 3.89
N THR A 47 7.96 17.53 3.73
CA THR A 47 7.53 16.56 4.73
C THR A 47 7.22 15.22 4.08
N HIS A 48 7.46 14.14 4.83
CA HIS A 48 7.20 12.79 4.37
C HIS A 48 5.92 12.24 5.01
N VAL A 49 5.08 11.58 4.22
CA VAL A 49 3.90 10.87 4.72
C VAL A 49 4.30 9.48 5.17
N GLN A 50 4.37 9.24 6.47
CA GLN A 50 4.67 7.94 7.03
C GLN A 50 3.45 7.00 6.93
N PRO A 51 3.66 5.68 6.75
CA PRO A 51 2.59 4.70 6.86
C PRO A 51 1.89 4.81 8.24
N PRO A 52 0.55 4.76 8.29
CA PRO A 52 -0.17 4.83 9.56
C PRO A 52 0.04 3.56 10.39
N ASP A 53 0.12 3.72 11.71
CA ASP A 53 0.09 2.61 12.66
C ASP A 53 -1.29 1.95 12.73
N GLN A 54 -1.43 0.87 13.50
CA GLN A 54 -2.70 0.13 13.59
C GLN A 54 -3.84 1.01 14.08
N GLN A 55 -3.59 1.82 15.12
CA GLN A 55 -4.60 2.70 15.70
C GLN A 55 -5.08 3.75 14.69
N ALA A 56 -4.17 4.37 13.93
CA ALA A 56 -4.50 5.31 12.88
C ALA A 56 -5.23 4.63 11.71
N ARG A 57 -4.88 3.38 11.36
CA ARG A 57 -5.62 2.62 10.33
C ARG A 57 -7.07 2.39 10.72
N VAL A 58 -7.33 1.98 11.96
CA VAL A 58 -8.70 1.82 12.49
C VAL A 58 -9.42 3.16 12.50
N ALA A 59 -8.78 4.23 12.95
CA ALA A 59 -9.39 5.57 12.96
C ALA A 59 -9.76 6.08 11.55
N LEU A 60 -8.95 5.77 10.52
CA LEU A 60 -9.28 6.08 9.13
C LEU A 60 -10.52 5.31 8.65
N LEU A 61 -10.64 4.03 8.99
CA LEU A 61 -11.83 3.24 8.68
C LEU A 61 -13.06 3.74 9.44
N GLN A 62 -12.92 4.09 10.71
CA GLN A 62 -14.00 4.66 11.51
C GLN A 62 -14.56 5.93 10.86
N ARG A 63 -13.68 6.87 10.47
CA ARG A 63 -14.07 8.08 9.73
C ARG A 63 -14.75 7.76 8.40
N ARG A 64 -14.33 6.69 7.72
CA ARG A 64 -14.93 6.22 6.46
C ARG A 64 -16.36 5.74 6.69
N VAL A 65 -16.56 4.89 7.69
CA VAL A 65 -17.87 4.34 8.09
C VAL A 65 -18.84 5.47 8.44
N GLU A 66 -18.39 6.44 9.24
CA GLU A 66 -19.20 7.60 9.63
C GLU A 66 -19.58 8.47 8.44
N ARG A 67 -18.63 8.75 7.55
CA ARG A 67 -18.86 9.59 6.36
C ARG A 67 -19.84 8.94 5.38
N GLU A 68 -19.76 7.62 5.23
CA GLU A 68 -20.53 6.86 4.22
C GLU A 68 -21.74 6.14 4.82
N GLN A 69 -22.03 6.36 6.11
CA GLN A 69 -23.14 5.76 6.85
C GLN A 69 -23.18 4.24 6.73
N LEU A 70 -22.00 3.62 6.76
CA LEU A 70 -21.87 2.17 6.72
C LEU A 70 -22.15 1.60 8.11
N ALA A 71 -22.67 0.37 8.15
CA ALA A 71 -22.86 -0.36 9.40
C ALA A 71 -21.73 -1.39 9.57
N ALA A 72 -20.71 -1.06 10.35
CA ALA A 72 -19.60 -1.95 10.65
C ALA A 72 -19.15 -1.79 12.12
N PRO A 73 -19.21 -2.86 12.95
CA PRO A 73 -18.77 -2.80 14.34
C PRO A 73 -17.26 -2.56 14.49
N PRO A 74 -16.80 -2.00 15.64
CA PRO A 74 -15.38 -1.69 15.87
C PRO A 74 -14.41 -2.86 15.65
N GLU A 75 -14.77 -4.04 16.16
CA GLU A 75 -14.04 -5.30 15.96
C GLU A 75 -13.83 -5.69 14.48
N VAL A 76 -14.79 -5.36 13.61
CA VAL A 76 -14.64 -5.57 12.16
C VAL A 76 -13.67 -4.58 11.56
N LEU A 77 -13.66 -3.33 12.02
CA LEU A 77 -12.70 -2.32 11.57
C LEU A 77 -11.28 -2.68 12.01
N GLU A 78 -11.10 -3.17 13.23
CA GLU A 78 -9.84 -3.71 13.73
C GLU A 78 -9.34 -4.87 12.87
N TYR A 79 -10.22 -5.82 12.56
CA TYR A 79 -9.92 -6.95 11.71
C TYR A 79 -9.51 -6.51 10.30
N VAL A 80 -10.30 -5.66 9.63
CA VAL A 80 -9.99 -5.17 8.29
C VAL A 80 -8.67 -4.39 8.29
N ALA A 81 -8.41 -3.58 9.32
CA ALA A 81 -7.16 -2.84 9.47
C ALA A 81 -5.94 -3.74 9.71
N SER A 82 -6.11 -4.90 10.37
CA SER A 82 -5.02 -5.86 10.58
C SER A 82 -4.71 -6.67 9.32
N GLN A 83 -5.73 -7.00 8.53
CA GLN A 83 -5.56 -7.75 7.28
C GLN A 83 -4.91 -6.91 6.17
N VAL A 84 -5.32 -5.64 6.01
CA VAL A 84 -4.83 -4.78 4.91
C VAL A 84 -4.04 -3.59 5.43
N GLN A 85 -2.74 -3.78 5.60
CA GLN A 85 -1.88 -2.79 6.29
C GLN A 85 -1.33 -1.71 5.36
N ARG A 86 -0.91 -2.06 4.14
CA ARG A 86 -0.07 -1.18 3.30
C ARG A 86 -0.85 -0.18 2.44
N ASN A 87 -1.95 -0.60 1.82
CA ASN A 87 -2.67 0.21 0.86
C ASN A 87 -4.02 0.66 1.42
N VAL A 88 -4.18 1.96 1.63
CA VAL A 88 -5.43 2.55 2.16
C VAL A 88 -6.61 2.24 1.25
N ARG A 89 -6.43 2.25 -0.08
CA ARG A 89 -7.51 1.97 -1.04
C ARG A 89 -7.97 0.52 -0.97
N GLU A 90 -7.05 -0.42 -0.85
CA GLU A 90 -7.40 -1.84 -0.67
C GLU A 90 -8.14 -2.07 0.65
N ARG A 91 -7.71 -1.40 1.72
CA ARG A 91 -8.36 -1.49 3.04
C ARG A 91 -9.78 -0.92 3.02
N GLU A 92 -9.97 0.24 2.40
CA GLU A 92 -11.29 0.82 2.19
C GLU A 92 -12.15 -0.07 1.28
N GLY A 93 -11.57 -0.62 0.20
CA GLY A 93 -12.26 -1.55 -0.68
C GLY A 93 -12.68 -2.84 0.01
N ALA A 94 -11.86 -3.36 0.92
CA ALA A 94 -12.18 -4.51 1.77
C ALA A 94 -13.37 -4.22 2.67
N LEU A 95 -13.36 -3.07 3.37
CA LEU A 95 -14.51 -2.63 4.18
C LEU A 95 -15.78 -2.53 3.35
N ILE A 96 -15.73 -1.84 2.19
CA ILE A 96 -16.87 -1.70 1.28
C ILE A 96 -17.40 -3.06 0.84
N ARG A 97 -16.52 -4.01 0.53
CA ARG A 97 -16.91 -5.36 0.12
C ARG A 97 -17.66 -6.09 1.23
N VAL A 98 -17.16 -6.03 2.47
CA VAL A 98 -17.81 -6.65 3.64
C VAL A 98 -19.20 -6.07 3.86
N THR A 99 -19.32 -4.74 3.89
CA THR A 99 -20.61 -4.08 4.14
C THR A 99 -21.60 -4.27 2.99
N ALA A 100 -21.12 -4.28 1.74
CA ALA A 100 -21.96 -4.55 0.58
C ALA A 100 -22.48 -6.00 0.58
N PHE A 101 -21.61 -6.98 0.87
CA PHE A 101 -22.01 -8.38 0.98
C PHE A 101 -23.07 -8.58 2.07
N ALA A 102 -22.86 -7.99 3.25
CA ALA A 102 -23.84 -8.02 4.34
C ALA A 102 -25.19 -7.42 3.91
N SER A 103 -25.17 -6.25 3.28
CA SER A 103 -26.37 -5.58 2.80
C SER A 103 -27.12 -6.40 1.74
N LEU A 104 -26.42 -7.00 0.78
CA LEU A 104 -27.02 -7.82 -0.28
C LEU A 104 -27.66 -9.10 0.28
N ASN A 105 -27.02 -9.71 1.30
CA ASN A 105 -27.53 -10.93 1.94
C ASN A 105 -28.48 -10.65 3.12
N ARG A 106 -28.75 -9.37 3.43
CA ARG A 106 -29.56 -8.92 4.58
C ARG A 106 -29.05 -9.51 5.91
N GLN A 107 -27.75 -9.61 6.05
CA GLN A 107 -27.08 -10.10 7.26
C GLN A 107 -26.42 -8.93 7.99
N GLN A 108 -26.21 -9.09 9.29
CA GLN A 108 -25.42 -8.13 10.06
C GLN A 108 -23.94 -8.30 9.73
N VAL A 109 -23.19 -7.20 9.81
CA VAL A 109 -21.74 -7.22 9.65
C VAL A 109 -21.11 -7.70 10.95
N ASP A 110 -20.38 -8.82 10.89
CA ASP A 110 -19.58 -9.35 11.99
C ASP A 110 -18.20 -9.81 11.48
N VAL A 111 -17.30 -10.19 12.41
CA VAL A 111 -15.93 -10.60 12.06
C VAL A 111 -15.92 -11.88 11.21
N ARG A 112 -16.85 -12.82 11.44
CA ARG A 112 -16.93 -14.07 10.68
C ARG A 112 -17.29 -13.83 9.22
N LEU A 113 -18.24 -12.93 8.98
CA LEU A 113 -18.60 -12.49 7.65
C LEU A 113 -17.41 -11.81 6.96
N ALA A 114 -16.69 -10.96 7.68
CA ALA A 114 -15.49 -10.31 7.16
C ALA A 114 -14.41 -11.34 6.78
N GLU A 115 -14.16 -12.36 7.62
CA GLU A 115 -13.23 -13.45 7.32
C GLU A 115 -13.62 -14.21 6.03
N VAL A 116 -14.91 -14.53 5.86
CA VAL A 116 -15.40 -15.22 4.67
C VAL A 116 -15.24 -14.36 3.42
N VAL A 117 -15.66 -13.10 3.49
CA VAL A 117 -15.65 -12.18 2.34
C VAL A 117 -14.22 -11.78 1.94
N LEU A 118 -13.30 -11.71 2.89
CA LEU A 118 -11.93 -11.26 2.66
C LEU A 118 -10.95 -12.42 2.43
N ARG A 119 -11.39 -13.68 2.55
CA ARG A 119 -10.55 -14.88 2.34
C ARG A 119 -9.75 -14.84 1.03
N ASP A 120 -10.39 -14.46 -0.07
CA ASP A 120 -9.72 -14.42 -1.39
C ASP A 120 -8.96 -13.11 -1.64
N LEU A 121 -9.19 -12.10 -0.79
CA LEU A 121 -8.63 -10.75 -0.88
C LEU A 121 -7.35 -10.61 -0.04
N VAL A 122 -7.24 -11.42 1.01
CA VAL A 122 -6.03 -11.61 1.79
C VAL A 122 -5.33 -12.81 1.15
N PRO A 123 -4.43 -12.59 0.16
CA PRO A 123 -3.67 -13.68 -0.41
C PRO A 123 -2.96 -14.37 0.75
N ASP A 124 -3.35 -15.61 0.97
CA ASP A 124 -2.94 -16.46 2.06
C ASP A 124 -1.42 -16.39 2.21
N ARG A 125 -0.95 -15.59 3.19
CA ARG A 125 0.47 -15.50 3.56
C ARG A 125 1.45 -15.31 2.38
N VAL A 126 1.01 -14.78 1.23
CA VAL A 126 1.92 -14.57 0.11
C VAL A 126 2.84 -13.44 0.54
N PRO A 127 4.14 -13.71 0.64
CA PRO A 127 5.04 -12.67 1.07
C PRO A 127 4.97 -11.50 0.09
N THR A 128 4.71 -10.30 0.57
CA THR A 128 4.57 -9.09 -0.28
C THR A 128 5.88 -8.34 -0.44
N ARG A 129 6.96 -8.80 0.21
CA ARG A 129 8.32 -8.30 0.00
C ARG A 129 9.03 -9.23 -0.96
N GLU A 130 9.72 -8.68 -1.96
CA GLU A 130 10.48 -9.47 -2.94
C GLU A 130 11.42 -10.48 -2.26
N GLU A 131 12.06 -10.08 -1.15
CA GLU A 131 12.95 -10.95 -0.36
C GLU A 131 12.24 -12.19 0.21
N ASP A 132 10.98 -12.02 0.63
CA ASP A 132 10.21 -13.10 1.23
C ASP A 132 9.61 -14.01 0.13
N VAL A 133 9.26 -13.45 -1.03
CA VAL A 133 8.86 -14.23 -2.23
C VAL A 133 10.04 -15.06 -2.72
N ALA A 134 11.22 -14.47 -2.81
CA ALA A 134 12.44 -15.17 -3.22
C ALA A 134 12.74 -16.33 -2.26
N ARG A 135 12.67 -16.11 -0.94
CA ARG A 135 12.81 -17.18 0.06
C ARG A 135 11.80 -18.31 -0.13
N LEU A 136 10.53 -17.99 -0.36
CA LEU A 136 9.48 -18.98 -0.57
C LEU A 136 9.74 -19.81 -1.84
N ILE A 137 10.13 -19.16 -2.94
CA ILE A 137 10.46 -19.85 -4.21
C ILE A 137 11.66 -20.76 -4.03
N ILE A 138 12.72 -20.29 -3.36
CA ILE A 138 13.93 -21.07 -3.11
C ILE A 138 13.61 -22.31 -2.27
N ALA A 139 12.86 -22.13 -1.18
CA ALA A 139 12.44 -23.23 -0.30
C ALA A 139 11.58 -24.25 -1.05
N GLN A 140 10.59 -23.82 -1.82
CA GLN A 140 9.73 -24.72 -2.57
C GLN A 140 10.48 -25.48 -3.67
N THR A 141 11.45 -24.82 -4.31
CA THR A 141 12.32 -25.43 -5.34
C THR A 141 13.25 -26.46 -4.71
N ALA A 142 13.85 -26.13 -3.56
CA ALA A 142 14.71 -27.01 -2.78
C ALA A 142 13.97 -28.30 -2.39
N ASP A 143 12.78 -28.17 -1.80
CA ASP A 143 11.92 -29.31 -1.41
C ASP A 143 11.54 -30.19 -2.61
N TYR A 144 11.17 -29.58 -3.74
CA TYR A 144 10.77 -30.33 -4.94
C TYR A 144 11.92 -31.16 -5.53
N PHE A 145 13.14 -30.61 -5.54
CA PHE A 145 14.32 -31.28 -6.09
C PHE A 145 15.11 -32.08 -5.04
N GLY A 146 14.69 -32.08 -3.77
CA GLY A 146 15.37 -32.76 -2.68
C GLY A 146 16.77 -32.20 -2.40
N VAL A 147 17.00 -30.92 -2.69
CA VAL A 147 18.27 -30.20 -2.44
C VAL A 147 18.07 -29.19 -1.33
N THR A 148 19.15 -28.62 -0.78
CA THR A 148 19.01 -27.57 0.24
C THR A 148 18.86 -26.19 -0.39
N ALA A 149 18.30 -25.23 0.35
CA ALA A 149 18.19 -23.84 -0.11
C ALA A 149 19.57 -23.21 -0.43
N ASP A 150 20.61 -23.62 0.30
CA ASP A 150 21.99 -23.19 0.06
C ASP A 150 22.55 -23.77 -1.24
N ASP A 151 22.18 -25.01 -1.60
CA ASP A 151 22.55 -25.61 -2.89
C ASP A 151 21.91 -24.85 -4.07
N VAL A 152 20.66 -24.40 -3.90
CA VAL A 152 19.95 -23.59 -4.92
C VAL A 152 20.62 -22.22 -5.11
N CYS A 153 21.17 -21.63 -4.05
CA CYS A 153 21.86 -20.32 -4.10
C CYS A 153 23.37 -20.43 -4.36
N GLY A 154 23.91 -21.64 -4.29
CA GLY A 154 25.33 -21.94 -4.42
C GLY A 154 25.84 -21.81 -5.85
N LYS A 155 27.16 -21.71 -6.02
CA LYS A 155 27.81 -21.64 -7.34
C LYS A 155 28.05 -23.02 -7.97
N GLU A 156 27.66 -24.10 -7.30
CA GLU A 156 27.96 -25.46 -7.72
C GLU A 156 27.01 -25.91 -8.83
N ARG A 157 27.56 -26.46 -9.91
CA ARG A 157 26.80 -27.05 -11.01
C ARG A 157 26.74 -28.55 -10.79
N GLY A 158 25.72 -29.03 -10.09
CA GLY A 158 25.45 -30.45 -9.92
C GLY A 158 25.17 -31.10 -11.28
N ARG A 159 26.16 -31.79 -11.84
CA ARG A 159 26.02 -32.59 -13.06
C ARG A 159 25.54 -33.98 -12.64
N ALA A 160 24.27 -34.27 -12.83
CA ALA A 160 23.75 -35.63 -12.69
C ALA A 160 24.27 -36.49 -13.86
N THR A 161 25.04 -37.53 -13.54
CA THR A 161 25.25 -38.72 -14.37
C THR A 161 24.22 -39.78 -14.03
#